data_AF-A0A357XY14-F1
#
_entry.id   AF-A0A357XY14-F1
#
_cell.length_a   1.000
_cell.length_b   1.000
_cell.length_c   1.000
_cell.angle_alpha   90.00
_cell.angle_beta   90.00
_cell.angle_gamma   90.00
#
_symmetry.space_group_name_H-M   'P 1'
#
loop_
_entity.id
_entity.type
_entity.pdbx_description
1 polymer ?
#
loop_
_entity_poly.entity_id
_entity_poly.type
_entity_poly.pdbx_seq_one_letter_code
_entity_poly.pdbx_strand_id
1 'polypeptide(L)' 'AFRGRDFAIPDDVVQLALPTLRHRVVLSAEAEIEGQQADTLLTQLIRSVEVPRV' A
#
# COMPACT_ATOMS: atom_id res chain seq x y z
N ALA A 1 4.74 3.83 17.81
CA ALA A 1 4.69 2.83 16.72
C ALA A 1 4.10 1.51 17.24
N PHE A 2 3.92 0.50 16.38
CA PHE A 2 3.37 -0.78 16.83
C PHE A 2 4.29 -1.49 17.83
N ARG A 3 3.71 -2.31 18.72
CA ARG A 3 4.44 -3.16 19.68
C ARG A 3 5.32 -2.38 20.67
N GLY A 4 4.88 -1.19 21.08
CA GLY A 4 5.56 -0.41 22.13
C GLY A 4 6.88 0.26 21.71
N ARG A 5 7.15 0.36 20.39
CA ARG A 5 8.31 1.11 19.86
C ARG A 5 8.01 2.59 19.77
N ASP A 6 9.03 3.42 20.00
CA ASP A 6 8.94 4.88 19.91
C ASP A 6 9.07 5.41 18.48
N PHE A 7 9.54 4.58 17.54
CA PHE A 7 9.73 4.93 16.13
C PHE A 7 9.06 3.91 15.21
N ALA A 8 8.59 4.38 14.06
CA ALA A 8 8.01 3.53 13.03
C ALA A 8 9.12 2.85 12.22
N ILE A 9 8.87 1.62 11.79
CA ILE A 9 9.72 0.93 10.82
C ILE A 9 8.98 0.80 9.47
N PRO A 10 9.69 0.50 8.36
CA PRO A 10 9.04 0.31 7.06
C PRO A 10 7.89 -0.70 7.07
N ASP A 11 8.01 -1.80 7.83
CA ASP A 11 6.95 -2.81 7.95
C ASP A 11 5.66 -2.24 8.55
N ASP A 12 5.74 -1.27 9.47
CA ASP A 12 4.57 -0.61 10.05
C ASP A 12 3.79 0.16 8.99
N VAL A 13 4.50 0.78 8.04
CA VAL A 13 3.90 1.52 6.91
C VAL A 13 3.25 0.55 5.94
N VAL A 14 3.95 -0.54 5.59
CA VAL A 14 3.44 -1.57 4.67
C VAL A 14 2.16 -2.21 5.19
N GLN A 15 2.10 -2.53 6.49
CA GLN A 15 0.91 -3.09 7.12
C GLN A 15 -0.31 -2.14 7.06
N LEU A 16 -0.07 -0.83 7.14
CA LEU A 16 -1.13 0.19 7.12
C LEU A 16 -1.53 0.63 5.71
N ALA A 17 -0.70 0.40 4.70
CA ALA A 17 -0.89 0.97 3.38
C ALA A 17 -2.22 0.56 2.73
N LEU A 18 -2.55 -0.74 2.70
CA LEU A 18 -3.82 -1.19 2.12
C LEU A 18 -5.07 -0.66 2.85
N PRO A 19 -5.24 -0.84 4.17
CA PRO A 19 -6.45 -0.31 4.84
C PRO A 19 -6.56 1.22 4.75
N THR A 20 -5.44 1.95 4.66
CA THR A 20 -5.45 3.42 4.60
C THR A 20 -5.68 3.97 3.19
N LEU A 21 -5.21 3.27 2.14
CA LEU A 21 -5.22 3.79 0.77
C LEU A 21 -6.33 3.19 -0.12
N ARG A 22 -6.83 1.97 0.15
CA ARG A 22 -7.76 1.28 -0.78
C ARG A 22 -9.03 2.06 -1.12
N HIS A 23 -9.55 2.82 -0.17
CA HIS A 23 -10.75 3.63 -0.32
C HIS A 23 -10.45 5.06 -0.82
N ARG A 24 -9.18 5.36 -1.09
CA ARG A 24 -8.69 6.66 -1.57
C ARG A 24 -8.19 6.60 -3.01
N VAL A 25 -8.22 5.42 -3.63
CA VAL A 25 -7.83 5.21 -5.01
C VAL A 25 -9.08 5.19 -5.86
N VAL A 26 -9.07 5.98 -6.94
CA VAL A 26 -10.07 5.95 -8.00
C VAL A 26 -9.43 5.24 -9.19
N LEU A 27 -10.04 4.16 -9.67
CA LEU A 27 -9.57 3.47 -10.86
C LEU A 27 -9.96 4.26 -12.11
N SER A 28 -9.15 4.15 -13.17
CA SER A 28 -9.58 4.63 -14.48
C SER A 28 -10.62 3.66 -15.06
N ALA A 29 -11.42 4.13 -16.01
CA ALA A 29 -12.43 3.30 -16.66
C ALA A 29 -11.81 2.08 -17.34
N GLU A 30 -10.63 2.24 -17.94
CA GLU A 30 -9.88 1.15 -18.58
C GLU A 30 -9.50 0.07 -17.56
N ALA A 31 -9.00 0.47 -16.39
CA ALA A 31 -8.63 -0.46 -15.33
C ALA A 31 -9.85 -1.22 -14.77
N GLU A 32 -10.99 -0.55 -14.63
CA GLU A 32 -12.25 -1.21 -14.22
C GLU A 32 -12.73 -2.21 -15.29
N ILE A 33 -12.68 -1.85 -16.57
CA ILE A 33 -13.05 -2.72 -17.69
C ILE A 33 -12.14 -3.96 -17.76
N GLU A 34 -10.85 -3.80 -17.49
CA GLU A 34 -9.87 -4.88 -17.40
C GLU A 34 -10.05 -5.76 -16.14
N GLY A 35 -10.97 -5.41 -15.23
CA GLY A 35 -11.22 -6.15 -14.00
C GLY A 35 -10.14 -5.98 -12.94
N GLN A 36 -9.36 -4.89 -13.01
CA GLN A 36 -8.35 -4.58 -12.01
C GLN A 36 -9.00 -4.23 -10.68
N GLN A 37 -8.32 -4.58 -9.58
CA GLN A 37 -8.76 -4.23 -8.23
C GLN A 37 -7.73 -3.33 -7.55
N ALA A 38 -8.23 -2.30 -6.85
CA ALA A 38 -7.39 -1.35 -6.13
C ALA A 38 -6.42 -2.05 -5.15
N ASP A 39 -6.87 -3.09 -4.43
CA ASP A 39 -6.03 -3.85 -3.50
C ASP A 39 -4.86 -4.56 -4.22
N THR A 40 -5.11 -5.14 -5.40
CA THR A 40 -4.07 -5.80 -6.22
C THR A 40 -3.03 -4.79 -6.70
N LEU A 41 -3.50 -3.67 -7.28
CA LEU A 41 -2.63 -2.63 -7.82
C LEU A 41 -1.80 -1.95 -6.72
N LEU A 42 -2.43 -1.61 -5.59
CA LEU A 42 -1.74 -1.04 -4.43
C LEU A 42 -0.68 -2.00 -3.88
N THR A 43 -1.00 -3.29 -3.77
CA THR A 43 -0.03 -4.30 -3.30
C THR A 43 1.19 -4.38 -4.22
N GLN A 44 0.99 -4.38 -5.54
CA GLN A 44 2.08 -4.38 -6.52
C GLN A 44 2.92 -3.10 -6.44
N LEU A 45 2.27 -1.95 -6.32
CA LEU A 45 2.93 -0.65 -6.21
C LEU A 45 3.76 -0.52 -4.93
N ILE A 46 3.24 -0.96 -3.78
CA ILE A 46 4.00 -0.92 -2.52
C ILE A 46 5.24 -1.82 -2.62
N ARG A 47 5.14 -2.98 -3.26
CA ARG A 47 6.26 -3.91 -3.46
C ARG A 47 7.34 -3.40 -4.39
N SER A 48 7.04 -2.45 -5.29
CA SER A 48 8.03 -1.87 -6.20
C SER A 48 8.88 -0.78 -5.55
N VAL A 49 8.47 -0.27 -4.37
CA VAL A 49 9.24 0.70 -3.61
C VAL A 49 10.33 -0.01 -2.82
N GLU A 50 11.59 0.39 -3.02
CA GLU A 50 12.70 -0.15 -2.25
C GLU A 50 12.58 0.25 -0.77
N VAL A 51 12.80 -0.71 0.12
CA VAL A 51 12.85 -0.46 1.56
C VAL A 51 14.18 0.21 1.90
N PRO A 52 14.18 1.34 2.66
CA PRO A 52 15.40 2.02 3.04
C PRO A 52 16.38 1.09 3.79
N ARG A 53 17.64 1.13 3.37
CA ARG A 53 18.77 0.42 4.02
C ARG A 53 19.56 1.43 4.83
N VAL A 54 19.04 1.80 6.00
CA VAL A 54 19.73 2.68 6.98
C VAL A 54 20.15 1.89 8.20
#